data_AF-A0A409WAX4-F1
#
_entry.id   AF-A0A409WAX4-F1
#
_cell.length_a   1.000
_cell.length_b   1.000
_cell.length_c   1.000
_cell.angle_alpha   90.00
_cell.angle_beta   90.00
_cell.angle_gamma   90.00
#
_symmetry.space_group_name_H-M   'P 1'
#
loop_
_entity.id
_entity.type
_entity.pdbx_description
1 polymer ?
#
loop_
_entity_poly.entity_id
_entity_poly.type
_entity_poly.pdbx_seq_one_letter_code
_entity_poly.pdbx_strand_id
1 'polypeptide(L)'
;MPSDNQIADLLRKILTDPKHPQILQAVKERTARVSESHKSYQLASYGCPEAISKAFTWSDPVKGYSVLIWKDTKETVELDVSGIITDVFLGPVRKETKLNFREEGSQRISIEAPGDPAFAKALHAVEAIYWSAEQHGQENAMAQGPPTGDAITAKSRFLTAAQYNVFGNPIKNLRYPEIDPDGRLQHLLRGGKFVYTEDNIIELFEAERSEADNIERKKKIHPSHIRRGQAAEVSVSFATVAASSSRNFIIKVNQIVVFDRTGSMILEKQKREYAATITQNHDEVRIPSRKRKHDVNDGEVTPTKRARDDMPITASSAGSRPEGGACDLSDMPMMGIEEGN
;
A
#
# COMPACT_ATOMS: atom_id res chain seq x y z
N MET A 1 21.84 6.43 -2.20
CA MET A 1 20.71 5.53 -2.52
C MET A 1 20.04 6.08 -3.77
N PRO A 2 19.73 5.27 -4.79
CA PRO A 2 18.98 5.75 -5.95
C PRO A 2 17.61 6.28 -5.51
N SER A 3 17.16 7.36 -6.13
CA SER A 3 15.81 7.90 -5.94
C SER A 3 14.74 6.93 -6.44
N ASP A 4 13.49 7.06 -5.96
CA ASP A 4 12.38 6.22 -6.41
C ASP A 4 12.17 6.26 -7.94
N ASN A 5 12.37 7.43 -8.55
CA ASN A 5 12.30 7.58 -10.01
C ASN A 5 13.42 6.82 -10.73
N GLN A 6 14.64 6.83 -10.19
CA GLN A 6 15.75 6.04 -10.74
C GLN A 6 15.50 4.54 -10.62
N ILE A 7 14.82 4.09 -9.55
CA ILE A 7 14.44 2.68 -9.37
C ILE A 7 13.35 2.29 -10.38
N ALA A 8 12.35 3.14 -10.61
CA ALA A 8 11.31 2.92 -11.61
C ALA A 8 11.89 2.88 -13.04
N ASP A 9 12.79 3.79 -13.38
CA ASP A 9 13.47 3.80 -14.68
C ASP A 9 14.38 2.59 -14.87
N LEU A 10 15.08 2.17 -13.81
CA LEU A 10 15.92 0.97 -13.83
C LEU A 10 15.08 -0.29 -14.00
N LEU A 11 13.94 -0.37 -13.30
CA LEU A 11 12.94 -1.40 -13.48
C LEU A 11 12.49 -1.45 -14.93
N ARG A 12 11.99 -0.34 -15.47
CA ARG A 12 11.55 -0.26 -16.88
C ARG A 12 12.65 -0.69 -17.85
N LYS A 13 13.90 -0.29 -17.61
CA LYS A 13 15.05 -0.74 -18.41
C LYS A 13 15.27 -2.25 -18.30
N ILE A 14 15.26 -2.83 -17.11
CA ILE A 14 15.39 -4.29 -16.92
C ILE A 14 14.23 -5.04 -17.59
N LEU A 15 13.02 -4.49 -17.49
CA LEU A 15 11.81 -5.08 -18.08
C LEU A 15 11.80 -5.00 -19.59
N THR A 16 12.51 -4.04 -20.18
CA THR A 16 12.61 -3.88 -21.63
C THR A 16 13.96 -4.34 -22.17
N ASP A 17 14.88 -4.80 -21.31
CA ASP A 17 16.24 -5.21 -21.70
C ASP A 17 16.19 -6.52 -22.48
N PRO A 18 16.60 -6.52 -23.77
CA PRO A 18 16.67 -7.74 -24.57
C PRO A 18 17.66 -8.79 -24.03
N LYS A 19 18.53 -8.44 -23.07
CA LYS A 19 19.41 -9.37 -22.34
C LYS A 19 18.70 -10.16 -21.24
N HIS A 20 17.51 -9.74 -20.83
CA HIS A 20 16.70 -10.42 -19.82
C HIS A 20 15.35 -10.90 -20.37
N PRO A 21 15.32 -11.60 -21.53
CA PRO A 21 14.07 -12.01 -22.16
C PRO A 21 13.29 -12.98 -21.25
N GLN A 22 13.98 -13.69 -20.37
CA GLN A 22 13.41 -14.64 -19.42
C GLN A 22 12.46 -14.00 -18.40
N ILE A 23 12.60 -12.70 -18.07
CA ILE A 23 11.70 -12.03 -17.11
C ILE A 23 10.35 -11.74 -17.78
N LEU A 24 10.40 -11.09 -18.95
CA LEU A 24 9.21 -10.85 -19.77
C LEU A 24 8.57 -12.16 -20.22
N GLN A 25 9.39 -13.16 -20.52
CA GLN A 25 8.92 -14.47 -20.95
C GLN A 25 8.37 -15.28 -19.79
N ALA A 26 8.93 -15.21 -18.58
CA ALA A 26 8.33 -15.83 -17.38
C ALA A 26 7.01 -15.16 -16.99
N VAL A 27 6.92 -13.84 -17.11
CA VAL A 27 5.64 -13.10 -17.00
C VAL A 27 4.69 -13.59 -18.08
N LYS A 28 5.05 -13.51 -19.37
CA LYS A 28 4.18 -13.95 -20.48
C LYS A 28 3.79 -15.43 -20.42
N GLU A 29 4.69 -16.33 -20.02
CA GLU A 29 4.45 -17.79 -19.98
C GLU A 29 3.62 -18.20 -18.76
N ARG A 30 3.80 -17.58 -17.59
CA ARG A 30 2.94 -17.84 -16.43
C ARG A 30 1.63 -17.07 -16.51
N THR A 31 1.64 -15.86 -17.04
CA THR A 31 0.40 -15.14 -17.31
C THR A 31 -0.34 -15.65 -18.56
N ALA A 32 0.27 -16.50 -19.39
CA ALA A 32 -0.46 -17.31 -20.39
C ALA A 32 -0.99 -18.64 -19.81
N ARG A 33 -0.45 -19.10 -18.68
CA ARG A 33 -1.00 -20.24 -17.95
C ARG A 33 -2.19 -19.76 -17.14
N VAL A 34 -3.34 -19.86 -17.80
CA VAL A 34 -4.68 -19.84 -17.21
C VAL A 34 -4.64 -20.48 -15.82
N SER A 35 -4.79 -19.67 -14.78
CA SER A 35 -5.39 -20.14 -13.53
C SER A 35 -6.68 -20.87 -13.93
N GLU A 36 -6.75 -22.18 -13.70
CA GLU A 36 -7.90 -23.01 -14.08
C GLU A 36 -9.22 -22.49 -13.49
N SER A 37 -9.15 -21.74 -12.38
CA SER A 37 -10.30 -21.10 -11.76
C SER A 37 -10.61 -19.68 -12.26
N HIS A 38 -9.64 -18.93 -12.80
CA HIS A 38 -9.84 -17.50 -13.10
C HIS A 38 -9.60 -17.06 -14.55
N LYS A 39 -8.88 -17.79 -15.42
CA LYS A 39 -8.36 -17.27 -16.71
C LYS A 39 -7.54 -15.99 -16.50
N SER A 40 -6.25 -16.06 -16.79
CA SER A 40 -5.32 -14.92 -16.73
C SER A 40 -5.88 -13.67 -17.44
N TYR A 41 -5.72 -12.50 -16.81
CA TYR A 41 -6.18 -11.19 -17.29
C TYR A 41 -7.70 -11.04 -17.44
N GLN A 42 -8.47 -11.42 -16.42
CA GLN A 42 -9.92 -11.17 -16.39
C GLN A 42 -10.24 -9.70 -16.65
N LEU A 43 -9.47 -8.77 -16.06
CA LEU A 43 -9.67 -7.34 -16.24
C LEU A 43 -9.55 -6.89 -17.70
N ALA A 44 -8.62 -7.49 -18.47
CA ALA A 44 -8.41 -7.16 -19.88
C ALA A 44 -9.61 -7.50 -20.78
N SER A 45 -10.54 -8.34 -20.31
CA SER A 45 -11.75 -8.69 -21.05
C SER A 45 -12.81 -7.58 -21.03
N TYR A 46 -12.61 -6.55 -20.20
CA TYR A 46 -13.59 -5.48 -19.96
C TYR A 46 -13.12 -4.10 -20.46
N GLY A 47 -12.22 -4.06 -21.44
CA GLY A 47 -11.73 -2.82 -22.06
C GLY A 47 -12.76 -2.05 -22.92
N CYS A 48 -14.03 -2.46 -22.88
CA CYS A 48 -15.10 -1.99 -23.75
C CYS A 48 -16.35 -1.64 -22.91
N PRO A 49 -16.94 -0.44 -23.06
CA PRO A 49 -18.10 -0.02 -22.26
C PRO A 49 -19.31 -0.96 -22.36
N GLU A 50 -19.53 -1.58 -23.52
CA GLU A 50 -20.60 -2.56 -23.75
C GLU A 50 -20.38 -3.84 -22.92
N ALA A 51 -19.13 -4.28 -22.74
CA ALA A 51 -18.82 -5.42 -21.90
C ALA A 51 -19.08 -5.10 -20.42
N ILE A 52 -18.66 -3.92 -19.96
CA ILE A 52 -18.89 -3.45 -18.58
C ILE A 52 -20.38 -3.34 -18.28
N SER A 53 -21.13 -2.66 -19.15
CA SER A 53 -22.58 -2.47 -18.95
C SER A 53 -23.38 -3.78 -19.02
N LYS A 54 -22.87 -4.82 -19.70
CA LYS A 54 -23.49 -6.15 -19.69
C LYS A 54 -23.16 -6.94 -18.42
N ALA A 55 -21.93 -6.87 -17.92
CA ALA A 55 -21.46 -7.71 -16.81
C ALA A 55 -21.71 -7.09 -15.43
N PHE A 56 -21.64 -5.77 -15.31
CA PHE A 56 -21.52 -5.10 -14.02
C PHE A 56 -22.59 -4.05 -13.76
N THR A 57 -22.86 -3.80 -12.48
CA THR A 57 -23.63 -2.65 -12.02
C THR A 57 -22.99 -2.07 -10.76
N TRP A 58 -23.28 -0.82 -10.47
CA TRP A 58 -22.88 -0.21 -9.20
C TRP A 58 -23.95 -0.46 -8.14
N SER A 59 -23.51 -0.69 -6.91
CA SER A 59 -24.35 -0.80 -5.72
C SER A 59 -23.90 0.22 -4.69
N ASP A 60 -24.85 0.83 -3.98
CA ASP A 60 -24.62 1.82 -2.93
C ASP A 60 -24.97 1.23 -1.54
N PRO A 61 -24.12 0.33 -1.00
CA PRO A 61 -24.43 -0.36 0.26
C PRO A 61 -24.56 0.60 1.45
N VAL A 62 -23.87 1.75 1.42
CA VAL A 62 -24.06 2.85 2.36
C VAL A 62 -23.96 4.19 1.66
N LYS A 63 -24.54 5.23 2.26
CA LYS A 63 -24.47 6.59 1.73
C LYS A 63 -23.01 7.03 1.53
N GLY A 64 -22.69 7.43 0.31
CA GLY A 64 -21.36 7.92 -0.05
C GLY A 64 -20.32 6.82 -0.25
N TYR A 65 -20.73 5.56 -0.41
CA TYR A 65 -19.83 4.48 -0.81
C TYR A 65 -20.52 3.59 -1.84
N SER A 66 -19.96 3.54 -3.04
CA SER A 66 -20.44 2.69 -4.14
C SER A 66 -19.41 1.63 -4.46
N VAL A 67 -19.85 0.41 -4.76
CA VAL A 67 -18.99 -0.70 -5.19
C VAL A 67 -19.48 -1.28 -6.51
N LEU A 68 -18.54 -1.72 -7.34
CA LEU A 68 -18.86 -2.45 -8.56
C LEU A 68 -19.19 -3.90 -8.21
N ILE A 69 -20.36 -4.38 -8.64
CA ILE A 69 -20.85 -5.75 -8.40
C ILE A 69 -21.20 -6.45 -9.72
N TRP A 70 -21.08 -7.78 -9.71
CA TRP A 70 -21.55 -8.63 -10.80
C TRP A 70 -23.08 -8.55 -10.92
N LYS A 71 -23.61 -8.43 -12.15
CA LYS A 71 -25.06 -8.32 -12.34
C LYS A 71 -25.82 -9.58 -11.98
N ASP A 72 -25.23 -10.74 -12.21
CA ASP A 72 -25.82 -12.06 -12.02
C ASP A 72 -25.72 -12.51 -10.55
N THR A 73 -24.52 -12.51 -9.96
CA THR A 73 -24.32 -13.01 -8.58
C THR A 73 -24.58 -11.96 -7.51
N LYS A 74 -24.54 -10.66 -7.88
CA LYS A 74 -24.57 -9.51 -6.95
C LYS A 74 -23.38 -9.44 -5.99
N GLU A 75 -22.36 -10.26 -6.20
CA GLU A 75 -21.13 -10.21 -5.43
C GLU A 75 -20.23 -9.08 -5.92
N THR A 76 -19.35 -8.59 -5.03
CA THR A 76 -18.32 -7.59 -5.39
C THR A 76 -17.46 -8.12 -6.54
N VAL A 77 -17.22 -7.26 -7.53
CA VAL A 77 -16.35 -7.60 -8.65
C VAL A 77 -14.91 -7.69 -8.17
N GLU A 78 -14.30 -8.86 -8.38
CA GLU A 78 -12.87 -9.09 -8.22
C GLU A 78 -12.32 -9.54 -9.57
N LEU A 79 -11.36 -8.76 -10.10
CA LEU A 79 -10.75 -9.01 -11.40
C LEU A 79 -9.25 -9.08 -11.26
N ASP A 80 -8.67 -10.09 -11.88
CA ASP A 80 -7.23 -10.30 -11.83
C ASP A 80 -6.51 -9.56 -12.97
N VAL A 81 -5.35 -9.00 -12.61
CA VAL A 81 -4.40 -8.44 -13.55
C VAL A 81 -2.98 -8.80 -13.10
N SER A 82 -2.15 -9.21 -14.05
CA SER A 82 -0.77 -9.60 -13.74
C SER A 82 0.21 -8.68 -14.43
N GLY A 83 1.38 -8.57 -13.80
CA GLY A 83 2.45 -7.71 -14.26
C GLY A 83 3.59 -7.75 -13.26
N ILE A 84 4.42 -6.72 -13.30
CA ILE A 84 5.61 -6.63 -12.46
C ILE A 84 5.41 -5.50 -11.48
N ILE A 85 5.68 -5.78 -10.20
CA ILE A 85 5.54 -4.83 -9.12
C ILE A 85 6.56 -3.70 -9.31
N THR A 86 6.10 -2.50 -9.62
CA THR A 86 6.94 -1.31 -9.76
C THR A 86 6.95 -0.48 -8.48
N ASP A 87 5.88 -0.53 -7.72
CA ASP A 87 5.82 0.09 -6.40
C ASP A 87 4.99 -0.72 -5.41
N VAL A 88 5.37 -0.68 -4.14
CA VAL A 88 4.67 -1.44 -3.09
C VAL A 88 4.93 -0.84 -1.71
N PHE A 89 3.86 -0.69 -0.93
CA PHE A 89 3.91 -0.46 0.49
C PHE A 89 2.72 -1.16 1.15
N LEU A 90 2.99 -2.23 1.89
CA LEU A 90 1.98 -3.03 2.61
C LEU A 90 2.18 -2.96 4.14
N GLY A 91 3.04 -2.05 4.61
CA GLY A 91 3.57 -1.99 5.97
C GLY A 91 5.01 -2.51 6.09
N PRO A 92 5.57 -2.61 7.30
CA PRO A 92 4.94 -2.24 8.58
C PRO A 92 4.69 -0.74 8.71
N VAL A 93 3.65 -0.39 9.47
CA VAL A 93 3.40 0.96 9.95
C VAL A 93 4.19 1.16 11.25
N ARG A 94 5.28 1.93 11.15
CA ARG A 94 6.17 2.24 12.29
C ARG A 94 5.88 3.64 12.84
N LYS A 95 6.52 3.98 13.96
CA LYS A 95 6.48 5.35 14.51
C LYS A 95 6.92 6.42 13.49
N GLU A 96 7.90 6.11 12.66
CA GLU A 96 8.44 7.03 11.66
C GLU A 96 7.55 7.13 10.41
N THR A 97 6.64 6.17 10.20
CA THR A 97 5.68 6.20 9.09
C THR A 97 4.76 7.40 9.26
N LYS A 98 4.78 8.35 8.33
CA LYS A 98 3.77 9.40 8.31
C LYS A 98 2.45 8.75 7.87
N LEU A 99 1.48 8.68 8.78
CA LEU A 99 0.14 8.21 8.48
C LEU A 99 -0.73 9.42 8.19
N ASN A 100 -0.77 9.83 6.93
CA ASN A 100 -1.84 10.69 6.46
C ASN A 100 -3.06 9.81 6.14
N PHE A 101 -4.06 9.78 7.00
CA PHE A 101 -5.29 8.99 6.78
C PHE A 101 -6.11 9.44 5.56
N ARG A 102 -5.69 10.50 4.86
CA ARG A 102 -6.22 10.88 3.54
C ARG A 102 -5.48 10.20 2.37
N GLU A 103 -4.19 9.87 2.48
CA GLU A 103 -3.36 9.44 1.34
C GLU A 103 -2.30 8.35 1.63
N GLU A 104 -1.70 8.33 2.82
CA GLU A 104 -0.58 7.43 3.21
C GLU A 104 -1.01 6.36 4.24
N GLY A 105 -2.21 6.48 4.82
CA GLY A 105 -2.85 5.47 5.66
C GLY A 105 -3.38 4.25 4.89
N SER A 106 -2.85 4.03 3.68
CA SER A 106 -3.25 2.94 2.78
C SER A 106 -2.05 2.08 2.39
N GLN A 107 -2.32 0.79 2.35
CA GLN A 107 -1.54 -0.18 1.61
C GLN A 107 -1.67 0.12 0.12
N ARG A 108 -0.56 0.07 -0.63
CA ARG A 108 -0.55 0.34 -2.08
C ARG A 108 0.35 -0.63 -2.81
N ILE A 109 -0.05 -0.95 -4.04
CA ILE A 109 0.75 -1.71 -4.98
C ILE A 109 0.54 -1.13 -6.38
N SER A 110 1.59 -1.08 -7.16
CA SER A 110 1.57 -0.65 -8.54
C SER A 110 2.24 -1.73 -9.38
N ILE A 111 1.58 -2.14 -10.45
CA ILE A 111 2.10 -3.12 -11.41
C ILE A 111 2.18 -2.50 -12.81
N GLU A 112 3.20 -2.89 -13.57
CA GLU A 112 3.37 -2.56 -14.98
C GLU A 112 3.70 -3.83 -15.78
N ALA A 113 3.24 -3.91 -17.02
CA ALA A 113 3.73 -4.91 -17.98
C ALA A 113 3.97 -4.25 -19.35
N PRO A 114 5.11 -3.55 -19.52
CA PRO A 114 5.41 -2.83 -20.76
C PRO A 114 5.43 -3.78 -21.97
N GLY A 115 4.73 -3.39 -23.03
CA GLY A 115 4.67 -4.18 -24.28
C GLY A 115 3.79 -5.43 -24.21
N ASP A 116 3.00 -5.61 -23.15
CA ASP A 116 1.98 -6.66 -23.05
C ASP A 116 0.61 -6.15 -23.54
N PRO A 117 0.07 -6.69 -24.66
CA PRO A 117 -1.24 -6.29 -25.16
C PRO A 117 -2.39 -6.57 -24.18
N ALA A 118 -2.28 -7.60 -23.34
CA ALA A 118 -3.31 -7.90 -22.36
C ALA A 118 -3.34 -6.85 -21.25
N PHE A 119 -2.17 -6.41 -20.79
CA PHE A 119 -2.05 -5.33 -19.82
C PHE A 119 -2.53 -3.99 -20.37
N ALA A 120 -2.23 -3.68 -21.63
CA ALA A 120 -2.77 -2.48 -22.29
C ALA A 120 -4.30 -2.48 -22.32
N LYS A 121 -4.92 -3.64 -22.61
CA LYS A 121 -6.39 -3.80 -22.51
C LYS A 121 -6.90 -3.64 -21.08
N ALA A 122 -6.16 -4.11 -20.08
CA ALA A 122 -6.51 -3.92 -18.67
C ALA A 122 -6.50 -2.44 -18.27
N LEU A 123 -5.54 -1.64 -18.76
CA LEU A 123 -5.53 -0.18 -18.57
C LEU A 123 -6.80 0.47 -19.14
N HIS A 124 -7.18 0.10 -20.36
CA HIS A 124 -8.44 0.56 -20.96
C HIS A 124 -9.68 0.11 -20.19
N ALA A 125 -9.66 -1.09 -19.59
CA ALA A 125 -10.75 -1.59 -18.77
C ALA A 125 -10.90 -0.75 -17.49
N VAL A 126 -9.80 -0.40 -16.83
CA VAL A 126 -9.82 0.51 -15.66
C VAL A 126 -10.43 1.85 -16.03
N GLU A 127 -10.02 2.42 -17.17
CA GLU A 127 -10.58 3.68 -17.67
C GLU A 127 -12.09 3.56 -17.96
N ALA A 128 -12.52 2.51 -18.64
CA ALA A 128 -13.94 2.30 -18.94
C ALA A 128 -14.78 2.06 -17.67
N ILE A 129 -14.24 1.38 -16.65
CA ILE A 129 -14.88 1.21 -15.34
C ILE A 129 -14.98 2.57 -14.62
N TYR A 130 -13.94 3.40 -14.69
CA TYR A 130 -13.97 4.75 -14.12
C TYR A 130 -15.12 5.57 -14.73
N TRP A 131 -15.27 5.59 -16.06
CA TRP A 131 -16.34 6.34 -16.72
C TRP A 131 -17.73 5.79 -16.37
N SER A 132 -17.87 4.48 -16.22
CA SER A 132 -19.10 3.87 -15.70
C SER A 132 -19.41 4.33 -14.27
N ALA A 133 -18.39 4.46 -13.40
CA ALA A 133 -18.55 4.96 -12.04
C ALA A 133 -18.97 6.43 -11.99
N GLU A 134 -18.42 7.23 -12.91
CA GLU A 134 -18.77 8.64 -13.03
C GLU A 134 -20.23 8.81 -13.42
N GLN A 135 -20.68 8.08 -14.44
CA GLN A 135 -22.08 8.06 -14.90
C GLN A 135 -23.07 7.60 -13.82
N HIS A 136 -22.65 6.70 -12.92
CA HIS A 136 -23.50 6.21 -11.83
C HIS A 136 -23.84 7.29 -10.80
N GLY A 137 -22.87 8.11 -10.37
CA GLY A 137 -23.13 9.06 -9.28
C GLY A 137 -23.56 10.43 -9.77
N GLN A 138 -24.83 10.74 -9.53
CA GLN A 138 -25.49 11.92 -10.08
C GLN A 138 -25.23 13.22 -9.30
N GLU A 139 -24.84 13.13 -8.01
CA GLU A 139 -24.79 14.31 -7.13
C GLU A 139 -23.39 14.93 -6.97
N ASN A 140 -22.32 14.23 -7.35
CA ASN A 140 -20.94 14.69 -7.13
C ASN A 140 -20.02 14.28 -8.28
N ALA A 141 -19.21 15.21 -8.77
CA ALA A 141 -18.17 14.94 -9.77
C ALA A 141 -17.03 14.10 -9.18
N MET A 142 -16.34 13.35 -10.04
CA MET A 142 -15.10 12.68 -9.65
C MET A 142 -14.02 13.72 -9.29
N ALA A 143 -13.33 13.51 -8.18
CA ALA A 143 -12.31 14.43 -7.67
C ALA A 143 -11.05 14.46 -8.54
N GLN A 144 -10.79 13.35 -9.24
CA GLN A 144 -9.65 13.13 -10.11
C GLN A 144 -10.17 12.56 -11.42
N GLY A 145 -9.47 12.86 -12.53
CA GLY A 145 -9.71 12.20 -13.81
C GLY A 145 -9.49 10.68 -13.76
N PRO A 146 -9.75 9.97 -14.86
CA PRO A 146 -9.45 8.54 -14.94
C PRO A 146 -7.99 8.26 -14.60
N PRO A 147 -7.67 7.12 -13.98
CA PRO A 147 -6.28 6.72 -13.75
C PRO A 147 -5.47 6.78 -15.06
N THR A 148 -4.48 7.66 -15.12
CA THR A 148 -3.60 7.83 -16.29
C THR A 148 -2.22 7.25 -16.02
N GLY A 149 -1.61 6.62 -17.03
CA GLY A 149 -0.22 6.14 -16.99
C GLY A 149 -0.08 4.69 -17.42
N ASP A 150 1.14 4.17 -17.31
CA ASP A 150 1.49 2.82 -17.77
C ASP A 150 1.33 1.75 -16.66
N ALA A 151 0.85 2.16 -15.49
CA ALA A 151 0.75 1.33 -14.29
C ALA A 151 -0.66 1.28 -13.73
N ILE A 152 -1.08 0.10 -13.28
CA ILE A 152 -2.29 -0.04 -12.48
C ILE A 152 -1.88 0.05 -11.01
N THR A 153 -2.37 1.09 -10.33
CA THR A 153 -2.11 1.31 -8.91
C THR A 153 -3.36 1.01 -8.10
N ALA A 154 -3.28 -0.03 -7.28
CA ALA A 154 -4.33 -0.43 -6.36
C ALA A 154 -3.97 -0.05 -4.92
N LYS A 155 -4.97 0.35 -4.14
CA LYS A 155 -4.83 0.81 -2.75
C LYS A 155 -5.89 0.16 -1.86
N SER A 156 -5.48 -0.36 -0.72
CA SER A 156 -6.40 -0.78 0.35
C SER A 156 -6.11 0.00 1.62
N ARG A 157 -7.12 0.31 2.41
CA ARG A 157 -6.94 1.07 3.66
C ARG A 157 -6.42 0.15 4.75
N PHE A 158 -5.51 0.64 5.60
CA PHE A 158 -5.18 -0.11 6.82
C PHE A 158 -6.36 -0.17 7.77
N LEU A 159 -7.11 0.92 7.89
CA LEU A 159 -8.29 1.05 8.75
C LEU A 159 -9.39 1.80 8.01
N THR A 160 -10.64 1.45 8.27
CA THR A 160 -11.82 2.13 7.72
C THR A 160 -12.35 3.12 8.76
N ALA A 161 -12.73 4.34 8.35
CA ALA A 161 -13.37 5.27 9.27
C ALA A 161 -14.75 4.72 9.68
N ALA A 162 -15.10 4.79 10.97
CA ALA A 162 -16.30 4.15 11.50
C ALA A 162 -17.61 4.60 10.81
N GLN A 163 -17.65 5.85 10.32
CA GLN A 163 -18.77 6.41 9.55
C GLN A 163 -19.02 5.72 8.20
N TYR A 164 -18.02 5.02 7.66
CA TYR A 164 -18.10 4.24 6.44
C TYR A 164 -17.98 2.74 6.73
N ASN A 165 -18.44 2.27 7.90
CA ASN A 165 -18.40 0.84 8.22
C ASN A 165 -19.41 0.07 7.36
N VAL A 166 -19.03 -0.20 6.11
CA VAL A 166 -19.84 -0.89 5.11
C VAL A 166 -19.80 -2.40 5.29
N PHE A 167 -18.75 -2.93 5.95
CA PHE A 167 -18.38 -4.34 5.88
C PHE A 167 -18.29 -5.00 7.25
N GLY A 168 -19.36 -5.69 7.63
CA GLY A 168 -19.35 -6.70 8.68
C GLY A 168 -19.09 -6.19 10.10
N ASN A 169 -18.78 -7.14 10.99
CA ASN A 169 -18.49 -6.87 12.39
C ASN A 169 -17.06 -6.35 12.55
N PRO A 170 -16.84 -5.21 13.24
CA PRO A 170 -15.50 -4.70 13.50
C PRO A 170 -14.63 -5.73 14.20
N ILE A 171 -13.47 -6.01 13.61
CA ILE A 171 -12.41 -6.83 14.21
C ILE A 171 -11.72 -5.97 15.27
N LYS A 172 -11.95 -6.32 16.55
CA LYS A 172 -11.50 -5.51 17.69
C LYS A 172 -9.97 -5.47 17.88
N ASN A 173 -9.28 -6.51 17.42
CA ASN A 173 -7.83 -6.65 17.53
C ASN A 173 -7.22 -6.89 16.15
N LEU A 174 -6.22 -6.09 15.79
CA LEU A 174 -5.44 -6.34 14.58
C LEU A 174 -4.82 -7.74 14.66
N ARG A 175 -5.18 -8.59 13.69
CA ARG A 175 -4.71 -9.98 13.62
C ARG A 175 -3.27 -10.11 13.11
N TYR A 176 -2.64 -8.99 12.73
CA TYR A 176 -1.35 -8.95 12.04
C TYR A 176 -0.39 -8.00 12.76
N PRO A 177 0.29 -8.45 13.84
CA PRO A 177 1.26 -7.63 14.57
C PRO A 177 2.42 -7.18 13.68
N GLU A 178 2.63 -7.82 12.54
CA GLU A 178 3.70 -7.50 11.63
C GLU A 178 3.41 -6.28 10.74
N ILE A 179 2.13 -5.94 10.56
CA ILE A 179 1.70 -4.70 9.91
C ILE A 179 1.75 -3.53 10.91
N ASP A 180 1.58 -3.80 12.20
CA ASP A 180 1.56 -2.80 13.26
C ASP A 180 2.50 -3.15 14.44
N PRO A 181 3.82 -3.24 14.20
CA PRO A 181 4.77 -3.72 15.21
C PRO A 181 4.83 -2.83 16.46
N ASP A 182 4.52 -1.54 16.32
CA ASP A 182 4.53 -0.56 17.40
C ASP A 182 3.14 -0.32 18.02
N GLY A 183 2.09 -1.02 17.57
CA GLY A 183 0.73 -0.89 18.09
C GLY A 183 0.03 0.44 17.76
N ARG A 184 0.47 1.14 16.71
CA ARG A 184 -0.04 2.45 16.28
C ARG A 184 -1.42 2.35 15.64
N LEU A 185 -1.63 1.38 14.73
CA LEU A 185 -2.94 1.11 14.16
C LEU A 185 -3.92 0.62 15.25
N GLN A 186 -3.43 -0.23 16.16
CA GLN A 186 -4.22 -0.74 17.29
C GLN A 186 -4.64 0.39 18.24
N HIS A 187 -3.78 1.38 18.48
CA HIS A 187 -4.14 2.55 19.27
C HIS A 187 -5.29 3.35 18.63
N LEU A 188 -5.29 3.49 17.30
CA LEU A 188 -6.34 4.19 16.57
C LEU A 188 -7.68 3.44 16.59
N LEU A 189 -7.64 2.11 16.54
CA LEU A 189 -8.82 1.27 16.72
C LEU A 189 -9.46 1.46 18.10
N ARG A 190 -8.64 1.52 19.16
CA ARG A 190 -9.14 1.78 20.52
C ARG A 190 -9.80 3.15 20.67
N GLY A 191 -9.40 4.12 19.84
CA GLY A 191 -10.00 5.45 19.80
C GLY A 191 -11.41 5.50 19.19
N GLY A 192 -11.93 4.41 18.62
CA GLY A 192 -13.31 4.29 18.14
C GLY A 192 -13.66 5.06 16.85
N LYS A 193 -12.76 5.94 16.37
CA LYS A 193 -12.93 6.66 15.09
C LYS A 193 -12.73 5.77 13.86
N PHE A 194 -12.04 4.65 14.04
CA PHE A 194 -11.71 3.71 13.00
C PHE A 194 -12.12 2.29 13.39
N VAL A 195 -12.46 1.50 12.38
CA VAL A 195 -12.76 0.08 12.47
C VAL A 195 -11.80 -0.68 11.56
N TYR A 196 -11.50 -1.92 11.95
CA TYR A 196 -10.76 -2.87 11.12
C TYR A 196 -11.73 -3.96 10.69
N THR A 197 -11.88 -4.19 9.40
CA THR A 197 -12.81 -5.17 8.83
C THR A 197 -12.08 -6.09 7.87
N GLU A 198 -12.74 -7.15 7.41
CA GLU A 198 -12.15 -8.08 6.43
C GLU A 198 -11.76 -7.36 5.13
N ASP A 199 -12.47 -6.29 4.77
CA ASP A 199 -12.17 -5.43 3.63
C ASP A 199 -10.79 -4.75 3.70
N ASN A 200 -10.23 -4.59 4.91
CA ASN A 200 -8.89 -4.03 5.11
C ASN A 200 -7.76 -5.05 4.91
N ILE A 201 -8.08 -6.35 4.82
CA ILE A 201 -7.10 -7.43 4.71
C ILE A 201 -6.73 -7.62 3.24
N ILE A 202 -5.43 -7.67 2.96
CA ILE A 202 -4.91 -8.12 1.66
C ILE A 202 -4.38 -9.53 1.86
N GLU A 203 -4.85 -10.47 1.04
CA GLU A 203 -4.33 -11.82 1.04
C GLU A 203 -3.04 -11.91 0.22
N LEU A 204 -2.00 -12.55 0.78
CA LEU A 204 -0.68 -12.59 0.17
C LEU A 204 -0.22 -14.04 0.00
N PHE A 205 0.11 -14.41 -1.23
CA PHE A 205 0.56 -15.76 -1.57
C PHE A 205 1.81 -15.77 -2.44
N GLU A 206 2.54 -16.88 -2.35
CA GLU A 206 3.56 -17.29 -3.30
C GLU A 206 3.08 -18.56 -4.02
N ALA A 207 3.18 -18.56 -5.34
CA ALA A 207 2.89 -19.73 -6.15
C ALA A 207 4.07 -20.71 -6.09
N GLU A 208 3.89 -21.84 -5.42
CA GLU A 208 4.84 -22.95 -5.39
C GLU A 208 4.53 -23.91 -6.55
N ARG A 209 5.58 -24.29 -7.29
CA ARG A 209 5.47 -25.26 -8.39
C ARG A 209 5.55 -26.67 -7.79
N SER A 210 4.50 -27.46 -7.93
CA SER A 210 4.59 -28.90 -7.71
C SER A 210 5.18 -29.56 -8.96
N GLU A 211 6.29 -30.29 -8.81
CA GLU A 211 6.94 -31.01 -9.92
C GLU A 211 6.08 -32.18 -10.46
N ALA A 212 5.12 -32.66 -9.67
CA ALA A 212 4.33 -33.86 -10.01
C ALA A 212 3.05 -33.56 -10.82
N ASP A 213 2.39 -32.42 -10.61
CA ASP A 213 0.99 -32.25 -11.06
C ASP A 213 0.71 -31.01 -11.92
N ASN A 214 1.70 -30.15 -12.21
CA ASN A 214 1.46 -28.80 -12.78
C ASN A 214 0.47 -27.92 -11.97
N ILE A 215 0.03 -28.37 -10.79
CA ILE A 215 -0.84 -27.62 -9.89
C ILE A 215 0.01 -26.57 -9.17
N GLU A 216 -0.32 -25.29 -9.38
CA GLU A 216 0.23 -24.19 -8.59
C GLU A 216 -0.40 -24.21 -7.20
N ARG A 217 0.39 -24.50 -6.17
CA ARG A 217 -0.06 -24.36 -4.78
C ARG A 217 0.20 -22.93 -4.32
N LYS A 218 -0.83 -22.27 -3.79
CA LYS A 218 -0.69 -20.95 -3.16
C LYS A 218 -0.25 -21.13 -1.70
N LYS A 219 0.95 -20.66 -1.37
CA LYS A 219 1.46 -20.62 0.01
C LYS A 219 1.31 -19.21 0.57
N LYS A 220 0.66 -19.07 1.73
CA LYS A 220 0.52 -17.77 2.37
C LYS A 220 1.89 -17.21 2.76
N ILE A 221 2.17 -15.96 2.41
CA ILE A 221 3.44 -15.29 2.69
C ILE A 221 3.25 -14.01 3.49
N HIS A 222 4.34 -13.59 4.14
CA HIS A 222 4.37 -12.36 4.91
C HIS A 222 4.58 -11.11 4.02
N PRO A 223 3.99 -9.93 4.33
CA PRO A 223 4.10 -8.71 3.52
C PRO A 223 5.53 -8.29 3.15
N SER A 224 6.50 -8.54 4.04
CA SER A 224 7.93 -8.24 3.80
C SER A 224 8.57 -9.04 2.64
N HIS A 225 7.89 -10.08 2.15
CA HIS A 225 8.33 -10.86 0.98
C HIS A 225 7.87 -10.24 -0.34
N ILE A 226 6.94 -9.28 -0.33
CA ILE A 226 6.51 -8.57 -1.53
C ILE A 226 7.49 -7.44 -1.81
N ARG A 227 8.08 -7.43 -3.00
CA ARG A 227 9.11 -6.45 -3.40
C ARG A 227 8.94 -6.00 -4.84
N ARG A 228 9.44 -4.80 -5.11
CA ARG A 228 9.59 -4.29 -6.48
C ARG A 228 10.43 -5.26 -7.34
N GLY A 229 10.04 -5.42 -8.61
CA GLY A 229 10.65 -6.32 -9.57
C GLY A 229 10.14 -7.77 -9.54
N GLN A 230 9.23 -8.10 -8.62
CA GLN A 230 8.57 -9.42 -8.65
C GLN A 230 7.46 -9.43 -9.69
N ALA A 231 7.30 -10.56 -10.37
CA ALA A 231 6.12 -10.80 -11.20
C ALA A 231 5.00 -11.36 -10.31
N ALA A 232 3.84 -10.71 -10.40
CA ALA A 232 2.70 -11.00 -9.55
C ALA A 232 1.38 -10.87 -10.30
N GLU A 233 0.40 -11.63 -9.84
CA GLU A 233 -1.01 -11.43 -10.13
C GLU A 233 -1.63 -10.66 -8.97
N VAL A 234 -2.41 -9.64 -9.29
CA VAL A 234 -3.09 -8.78 -8.33
C VAL A 234 -4.58 -8.85 -8.62
N SER A 235 -5.35 -9.28 -7.62
CA SER A 235 -6.81 -9.24 -7.68
C SER A 235 -7.30 -7.89 -7.17
N VAL A 236 -8.10 -7.21 -7.98
CA VAL A 236 -8.60 -5.86 -7.69
C VAL A 236 -10.11 -5.77 -7.74
N SER A 237 -10.66 -4.90 -6.89
CA SER A 237 -12.06 -4.49 -6.89
C SER A 237 -12.16 -2.98 -7.08
N PHE A 238 -13.36 -2.49 -7.42
CA PHE A 238 -13.58 -1.08 -7.78
C PHE A 238 -14.64 -0.46 -6.89
N ALA A 239 -14.34 0.73 -6.36
CA ALA A 239 -15.24 1.47 -5.50
C ALA A 239 -15.19 2.98 -5.78
N THR A 240 -16.23 3.69 -5.37
CA THR A 240 -16.20 5.14 -5.22
C THR A 240 -16.53 5.54 -3.79
N VAL A 241 -15.81 6.53 -3.26
CA VAL A 241 -16.03 7.08 -1.92
C VAL A 241 -16.35 8.57 -2.04
N ALA A 242 -17.47 9.00 -1.46
CA ALA A 242 -17.79 10.41 -1.34
C ALA A 242 -16.82 11.12 -0.39
N ALA A 243 -16.18 12.16 -0.92
CA ALA A 243 -15.61 13.25 -0.17
C ALA A 243 -16.61 14.42 -0.16
N SER A 244 -16.42 15.38 0.75
CA SER A 244 -17.37 16.46 1.05
C SER A 244 -18.08 17.13 -0.15
N SER A 245 -17.42 17.25 -1.31
CA SER A 245 -17.98 17.84 -2.53
C SER A 245 -17.59 17.08 -3.81
N SER A 246 -17.10 15.85 -3.68
CA SER A 246 -16.55 15.07 -4.80
C SER A 246 -16.57 13.58 -4.51
N ARG A 247 -16.27 12.74 -5.49
CA ARG A 247 -16.09 11.29 -5.30
C ARG A 247 -14.69 10.86 -5.71
N ASN A 248 -14.09 9.98 -4.94
CA ASN A 248 -12.81 9.37 -5.30
C ASN A 248 -13.05 7.99 -5.88
N PHE A 249 -12.52 7.75 -7.08
CA PHE A 249 -12.42 6.41 -7.64
C PHE A 249 -11.28 5.65 -6.97
N ILE A 250 -11.55 4.42 -6.53
CA ILE A 250 -10.59 3.59 -5.82
C ILE A 250 -10.52 2.23 -6.52
N ILE A 251 -9.31 1.87 -6.94
CA ILE A 251 -8.96 0.50 -7.29
C ILE A 251 -8.44 -0.14 -6.01
N LYS A 252 -9.22 -1.03 -5.43
CA LYS A 252 -8.88 -1.73 -4.19
C LYS A 252 -8.11 -3.00 -4.50
N VAL A 253 -7.05 -3.28 -3.75
CA VAL A 253 -6.33 -4.56 -3.81
C VAL A 253 -6.93 -5.53 -2.79
N ASN A 254 -7.24 -6.75 -3.25
CA ASN A 254 -7.80 -7.83 -2.43
C ASN A 254 -6.76 -8.94 -2.19
N GLN A 255 -6.06 -9.37 -3.25
CA GLN A 255 -5.11 -10.46 -3.20
C GLN A 255 -3.87 -10.15 -4.04
N ILE A 256 -2.70 -10.62 -3.60
CA ILE A 256 -1.44 -10.59 -4.36
C ILE A 256 -0.86 -12.01 -4.37
N VAL A 257 -0.57 -12.52 -5.56
CA VAL A 257 0.10 -13.81 -5.76
C VAL A 257 1.42 -13.57 -6.48
N VAL A 258 2.53 -13.78 -5.79
CA VAL A 258 3.88 -13.71 -6.38
C VAL A 258 4.21 -15.04 -7.00
N PHE A 259 4.64 -15.05 -8.25
CA PHE A 259 5.06 -16.26 -8.93
C PHE A 259 6.53 -16.24 -9.38
N ASP A 260 7.11 -15.06 -9.65
CA ASP A 260 8.53 -14.95 -10.03
C ASP A 260 9.26 -13.84 -9.25
N ARG A 261 10.47 -14.14 -8.78
CA ARG A 261 11.32 -13.23 -7.99
C ARG A 261 12.57 -12.74 -8.73
N THR A 262 12.81 -13.21 -9.94
CA THR A 262 14.02 -12.98 -10.74
C THR A 262 14.31 -11.49 -10.91
N GLY A 263 13.31 -10.69 -11.29
CA GLY A 263 13.48 -9.25 -11.45
C GLY A 263 13.90 -8.56 -10.14
N SER A 264 13.33 -8.97 -9.00
CA SER A 264 13.73 -8.44 -7.68
C SER A 264 15.17 -8.81 -7.32
N MET A 265 15.62 -10.03 -7.66
CA MET A 265 17.00 -10.46 -7.42
C MET A 265 18.01 -9.66 -8.26
N ILE A 266 17.67 -9.36 -9.51
CA ILE A 266 18.50 -8.55 -10.40
C ILE A 266 18.63 -7.13 -9.86
N LEU A 267 17.52 -6.51 -9.42
CA LEU A 267 17.55 -5.19 -8.80
C LEU A 267 18.43 -5.14 -7.56
N GLU A 268 18.31 -6.13 -6.68
CA GLU A 268 19.14 -6.18 -5.47
C GLU A 268 20.63 -6.37 -5.80
N LYS A 269 20.96 -7.19 -6.81
CA LYS A 269 22.33 -7.33 -7.30
C LYS A 269 22.88 -5.99 -7.81
N GLN A 270 22.13 -5.28 -8.66
CA GLN A 270 22.56 -3.99 -9.21
C GLN A 270 22.67 -2.90 -8.13
N LYS A 271 21.78 -2.85 -7.14
CA LYS A 271 21.89 -1.94 -6.00
C LYS A 271 23.18 -2.17 -5.22
N ARG A 272 23.56 -3.43 -5.01
CA ARG A 272 24.82 -3.78 -4.32
C ARG A 272 26.04 -3.37 -5.13
N GLU A 273 26.03 -3.61 -6.44
CA GLU A 273 27.10 -3.17 -7.34
C GLU A 273 27.27 -1.65 -7.32
N TYR A 274 26.16 -0.90 -7.42
CA TYR A 274 26.17 0.56 -7.34
C TYR A 274 26.68 1.09 -5.98
N ALA A 275 26.26 0.47 -4.88
CA ALA A 275 26.75 0.83 -3.54
C ALA A 275 28.24 0.52 -3.38
N ALA A 276 28.75 -0.55 -3.98
CA ALA A 276 30.17 -0.89 -3.98
C ALA A 276 30.99 0.15 -4.75
N THR A 277 30.51 0.62 -5.91
CA THR A 277 31.18 1.69 -6.69
C THR A 277 31.25 3.01 -5.92
N ILE A 278 30.19 3.40 -5.20
CA ILE A 278 30.21 4.61 -4.36
C ILE A 278 31.21 4.47 -3.21
N THR A 279 31.30 3.28 -2.61
CA THR A 279 32.24 3.02 -1.50
C THR A 279 33.69 3.04 -1.98
N GLN A 280 33.97 2.46 -3.15
CA GLN A 280 35.31 2.51 -3.78
C GLN A 280 35.74 3.95 -4.11
N ASN A 281 34.84 4.77 -4.66
CA ASN A 281 35.12 6.18 -4.93
C ASN A 281 35.34 7.00 -3.66
N HIS A 282 34.80 6.58 -2.51
CA HIS A 282 35.04 7.25 -1.22
C HIS A 282 36.35 6.82 -0.55
N ASP A 283 36.81 5.59 -0.75
CA ASP A 283 38.11 5.13 -0.23
C ASP A 283 39.30 5.66 -1.05
N GLU A 284 39.12 6.02 -2.33
CA GLU A 284 40.14 6.72 -3.13
C GLU A 284 40.33 8.20 -2.74
N VAL A 285 39.37 8.80 -2.03
CA VAL A 285 39.48 10.16 -1.46
C VAL A 285 39.73 10.10 0.05
N ARG A 286 40.59 9.18 0.51
CA ARG A 286 41.24 9.36 1.82
C ARG A 286 42.35 10.39 1.67
N ILE A 287 41.99 11.65 1.91
CA ILE A 287 42.96 12.74 2.15
C ILE A 287 43.92 12.23 3.24
N PRO A 288 45.23 12.11 2.97
CA PRO A 288 46.17 11.61 3.96
C PRO A 288 46.13 12.53 5.19
N SER A 289 45.99 11.91 6.36
CA SER A 289 45.99 12.59 7.66
C SER A 289 47.22 13.50 7.71
N ARG A 290 46.99 14.81 7.66
CA ARG A 290 48.04 15.83 7.66
C ARG A 290 48.86 15.64 8.94
N LYS A 291 50.09 15.10 8.81
CA LYS A 291 51.04 15.01 9.93
C LYS A 291 51.20 16.42 10.49
N ARG A 292 50.73 16.64 11.73
CA ARG A 292 50.99 17.88 12.46
C ARG A 292 52.51 18.02 12.57
N LYS A 293 53.07 19.08 11.98
CA LYS A 293 54.42 19.51 12.31
C LYS A 293 54.40 19.90 13.78
N HIS A 294 55.22 19.21 14.57
CA HIS A 294 55.59 19.67 15.90
C HIS A 294 56.50 20.88 15.69
N ASP A 295 56.00 22.08 15.98
CA ASP A 295 56.87 23.24 16.17
C ASP A 295 57.41 23.16 17.60
N VAL A 296 58.74 23.07 17.67
CA VAL A 296 59.51 23.23 18.90
C VAL A 296 59.91 24.70 18.93
N ASN A 297 59.25 25.48 19.78
CA ASN A 297 59.92 26.58 20.47
C ASN A 297 59.14 27.03 21.70
N ASP A 298 59.90 27.11 22.78
CA ASP A 298 59.50 27.37 24.14
C ASP A 298 58.97 28.79 24.37
N GLY A 299 58.05 28.88 25.33
CA GLY A 299 57.59 30.13 25.92
C GLY A 299 56.75 29.80 27.15
N GLU A 300 57.42 29.58 28.29
CA GLU A 300 56.82 29.47 29.61
C GLU A 300 55.82 30.61 29.86
N VAL A 301 54.55 30.26 30.12
CA VAL A 301 53.69 31.04 31.03
C VAL A 301 52.84 30.08 31.85
N THR A 302 52.90 30.29 33.16
CA THR A 302 52.36 29.58 34.32
C THR A 302 50.88 29.15 34.30
N PRO A 303 50.51 28.11 35.06
CA PRO A 303 49.16 27.53 35.08
C PRO A 303 48.22 28.22 36.08
N THR A 304 47.18 28.89 35.59
CA THR A 304 46.02 29.26 36.43
C THR A 304 45.03 28.10 36.54
N LYS A 305 45.06 27.45 37.70
CA LYS A 305 43.97 26.64 38.26
C LYS A 305 42.69 27.47 38.39
N ARG A 306 41.55 26.91 37.99
CA ARG A 306 40.21 27.07 38.60
C ARG A 306 39.37 25.89 38.11
N ALA A 307 39.29 24.84 38.92
CA ALA A 307 38.24 24.62 39.92
C ALA A 307 36.93 24.20 39.24
N ARG A 308 36.73 22.87 39.22
CA ARG A 308 35.40 22.24 39.22
C ARG A 308 34.71 22.68 40.50
N ASP A 309 33.49 23.17 40.37
CA ASP A 309 32.53 23.10 41.47
C ASP A 309 31.32 22.31 41.00
N ASP A 310 31.13 21.22 41.73
CA ASP A 310 29.99 20.34 41.78
C ASP A 310 28.78 21.03 42.43
N MET A 311 27.63 20.36 42.28
CA MET A 311 26.43 20.37 43.15
C MET A 311 25.17 21.08 42.61
N PRO A 312 23.98 20.69 43.09
CA PRO A 312 23.47 19.32 43.19
C PRO A 312 22.00 19.20 42.77
N ILE A 313 21.57 17.94 42.67
CA ILE A 313 20.17 17.51 42.61
C ILE A 313 19.48 17.83 43.95
N THR A 314 18.31 18.46 43.91
CA THR A 314 17.36 18.46 45.03
C THR A 314 16.01 17.93 44.57
N ALA A 315 15.63 16.82 45.20
CA ALA A 315 14.29 16.29 45.26
C ALA A 315 13.48 17.00 46.37
N SER A 316 12.17 17.19 46.14
CA SER A 316 11.10 17.52 47.10
C SER A 316 9.90 17.98 46.27
N SER A 317 8.62 17.69 46.53
CA SER A 317 7.88 16.78 47.41
C SER A 317 6.39 16.92 47.02
N ALA A 318 5.60 15.89 47.30
CA ALA A 318 4.15 15.80 47.53
C ALA A 318 3.22 17.03 47.32
N GLY A 319 2.04 16.77 46.74
CA GLY A 319 0.88 17.69 46.78
C GLY A 319 -0.40 17.15 46.11
N SER A 320 -1.17 16.37 46.86
CA SER A 320 -2.64 16.35 47.04
C SER A 320 -3.65 16.69 45.91
N ARG A 321 -4.67 15.81 45.77
CA ARG A 321 -5.98 15.95 45.09
C ARG A 321 -6.86 17.12 45.62
N PRO A 322 -7.89 17.58 44.88
CA PRO A 322 -9.28 17.07 44.96
C PRO A 322 -9.92 16.86 43.55
N GLU A 323 -10.81 15.88 43.31
CA GLU A 323 -12.27 15.82 43.53
C GLU A 323 -13.14 16.91 42.88
N GLY A 324 -14.19 16.47 42.16
CA GLY A 324 -15.30 17.26 41.58
C GLY A 324 -15.33 17.24 40.04
N GLY A 325 -16.39 16.90 39.33
CA GLY A 325 -17.78 16.64 39.73
C GLY A 325 -18.56 15.97 38.60
N ALA A 326 -19.64 15.32 38.99
CA ALA A 326 -20.66 14.75 38.13
C ALA A 326 -21.53 15.85 37.50
N CYS A 327 -21.93 15.67 36.25
CA CYS A 327 -23.08 16.35 35.67
C CYS A 327 -24.02 15.26 35.12
N ASP A 328 -25.00 14.92 35.96
CA ASP A 328 -26.32 14.44 35.54
C ASP A 328 -27.02 15.55 34.76
N LEU A 329 -27.55 15.24 33.58
CA LEU A 329 -28.64 15.99 32.95
C LEU A 329 -29.54 14.97 32.23
N SER A 330 -30.41 14.38 33.03
CA SER A 330 -31.79 14.06 32.67
C SER A 330 -32.48 15.29 32.07
N ASP A 331 -33.02 15.16 30.84
CA ASP A 331 -34.35 15.65 30.44
C ASP A 331 -34.57 15.45 28.91
N MET A 332 -35.36 14.41 28.60
CA MET A 332 -36.48 14.26 27.63
C MET A 332 -36.64 15.22 26.41
N PRO A 333 -37.33 14.83 25.29
CA PRO A 333 -38.44 13.87 25.23
C PRO A 333 -38.49 12.86 24.07
N MET A 334 -39.30 11.84 24.32
CA MET A 334 -39.82 10.85 23.37
C MET A 334 -40.86 11.49 22.43
N MET A 335 -40.67 11.32 21.13
CA MET A 335 -41.72 11.29 20.09
C MET A 335 -41.29 10.18 19.14
N GLY A 336 -42.10 9.27 18.64
CA GLY A 336 -43.55 9.12 18.59
C GLY A 336 -43.72 8.15 17.41
N ILE A 337 -44.23 6.95 17.71
CA ILE A 337 -44.51 5.92 16.70
C ILE A 337 -45.79 6.35 16.00
N GLU A 338 -45.75 6.56 14.68
CA GLU A 338 -46.93 6.48 13.83
C GLU A 338 -46.73 5.37 12.82
N GLU A 339 -47.47 4.29 13.05
CA GLU A 339 -47.87 3.32 12.03
C GLU A 339 -48.95 3.97 11.16
N GLY A 340 -48.86 3.78 9.85
CA GLY A 340 -49.88 4.23 8.90
C GLY A 340 -49.84 3.44 7.60
N ASN A 341 -50.69 2.41 7.57
CA ASN A 341 -51.27 1.65 6.43
C ASN A 341 -50.40 1.18 5.27
#